data_AF-A0A8T7H9K3-F1
#
_entry.id   AF-A0A8T7H9K3-F1
#
_cell.length_a   1.000
_cell.length_b   1.000
_cell.length_c   1.000
_cell.angle_alpha   90.00
_cell.angle_beta   90.00
_cell.angle_gamma   90.00
#
_symmetry.space_group_name_H-M   'P 1'
#
loop_
_entity.id
_entity.type
_entity.pdbx_description
1 polymer ?
#
loop_
_entity_poly.entity_id
_entity_poly.type
_entity_poly.pdbx_seq_one_letter_code
_entity_poly.pdbx_strand_id
1 'polypeptide(L)'
;DTVLEIKTSRSDASIPYQHHIQQLRIYLWLTGFSKGLLLYVTPERLVEFPVTDPASDEEVIDAIRSIVSGEPAPRYPWECQYCPYAQLCPKRVRARA
;
A
#
# COMPACT_ATOMS: atom_id res chain seq x y z
N ASP A 1 9.47 6.03 -20.08
CA ASP A 1 8.55 6.61 -19.10
C ASP A 1 8.63 5.85 -17.77
N THR A 2 8.47 6.56 -16.65
CA THR A 2 8.63 6.03 -15.28
C THR A 2 7.59 6.66 -14.35
N VAL A 3 6.92 5.87 -13.52
CA VAL A 3 6.03 6.37 -12.45
C VAL A 3 6.86 6.65 -11.19
N LEU A 4 6.73 7.84 -10.60
CA LEU A 4 7.36 8.20 -9.33
C LEU A 4 6.28 8.28 -8.23
N GLU A 5 6.39 7.45 -7.19
CA GLU A 5 5.57 7.52 -5.99
C GLU A 5 6.41 8.04 -4.83
N ILE A 6 6.02 9.17 -4.24
CA ILE A 6 6.76 9.80 -3.14
C ILE A 6 6.01 9.56 -1.83
N LYS A 7 6.72 9.08 -0.81
CA LYS A 7 6.20 8.82 0.54
C LYS A 7 6.99 9.55 1.60
N THR A 8 6.27 10.05 2.60
CA THR A 8 6.85 10.57 3.85
C THR A 8 6.47 9.67 5.01
N SER A 9 7.39 9.44 5.94
CA SER A 9 7.13 8.74 7.19
C SER A 9 7.87 9.41 8.34
N ARG A 10 7.39 9.22 9.57
CA ARG A 10 8.06 9.69 10.79
C ARG A 10 9.31 8.89 11.15
N SER A 11 9.45 7.69 10.56
CA SER A 11 10.56 6.79 10.77
C SER A 11 10.78 5.97 9.50
N ASP A 12 12.02 5.54 9.27
CA ASP A 12 12.40 4.60 8.22
C ASP A 12 12.26 3.12 8.63
N ALA A 13 11.67 2.84 9.80
CA ALA A 13 11.42 1.48 10.25
C ALA A 13 10.54 0.70 9.27
N SER A 14 11.09 -0.40 8.76
CA SER A 14 10.41 -1.37 7.89
C SER A 14 9.97 -0.84 6.51
N ILE A 15 10.53 0.28 6.04
CA ILE A 15 10.38 0.70 4.64
C ILE A 15 11.18 -0.25 3.71
N PRO A 16 10.68 -0.56 2.50
CA PRO A 16 9.42 -0.09 1.93
C PRO A 16 8.22 -0.90 2.44
N TYR A 17 7.13 -0.21 2.81
CA TYR A 17 5.91 -0.90 3.22
C TYR A 17 5.23 -1.60 2.04
N GLN A 18 4.77 -2.83 2.28
CA GLN A 18 4.13 -3.68 1.26
C GLN A 18 2.95 -3.00 0.55
N HIS A 19 2.14 -2.23 1.28
CA HIS A 19 1.00 -1.52 0.72
C HIS A 19 1.42 -0.38 -0.23
N HIS A 20 2.59 0.24 -0.01
CA HIS A 20 3.14 1.24 -0.92
C HIS A 20 3.69 0.60 -2.20
N ILE A 21 4.31 -0.59 -2.09
CA ILE A 21 4.72 -1.37 -3.27
C ILE A 21 3.48 -1.72 -4.10
N GLN A 22 2.45 -2.31 -3.47
CA GLN A 22 1.21 -2.70 -4.15
C GLN A 22 0.51 -1.52 -4.83
N GLN A 23 0.48 -0.35 -4.18
CA GLN A 23 -0.03 0.88 -4.78
C GLN A 23 0.73 1.25 -6.06
N LEU A 24 2.07 1.27 -6.03
CA LEU A 24 2.87 1.59 -7.21
C LEU A 24 2.72 0.53 -8.32
N ARG A 25 2.63 -0.77 -7.97
CA ARG A 25 2.35 -1.84 -8.95
C ARG A 25 1.03 -1.62 -9.69
N ILE A 26 -0.02 -1.18 -8.99
CA ILE A 26 -1.31 -0.83 -9.60
C ILE A 26 -1.18 0.39 -10.52
N TYR A 27 -0.36 1.38 -10.17
CA TYR A 27 -0.11 2.51 -11.07
C TYR A 27 0.61 2.09 -12.35
N LEU A 28 1.61 1.21 -12.24
CA LEU A 28 2.29 0.66 -13.42
C LEU A 28 1.32 -0.10 -14.33
N TRP A 29 0.41 -0.89 -13.75
CA TRP A 29 -0.68 -1.54 -14.50
C TRP A 29 -1.60 -0.51 -15.18
N LEU A 30 -2.02 0.52 -14.45
CA LEU A 30 -2.95 1.55 -14.94
C LEU A 30 -2.36 2.37 -16.10
N THR A 31 -1.05 2.67 -16.05
CA THR A 31 -0.40 3.50 -17.07
C THR A 31 0.26 2.68 -18.18
N GLY A 32 0.36 1.35 -18.04
CA GLY A 32 1.11 0.48 -18.95
C GLY A 32 2.64 0.68 -18.91
N PHE A 33 3.17 1.36 -17.88
CA PHE A 33 4.61 1.57 -17.75
C PHE A 33 5.28 0.40 -17.02
N SER A 34 6.51 0.07 -17.40
CA SER A 34 7.27 -1.04 -16.78
C SER A 34 8.25 -0.59 -15.70
N LYS A 35 8.38 0.71 -15.45
CA LYS A 35 9.34 1.28 -14.49
C LYS A 35 8.63 2.17 -13.49
N GLY A 36 8.80 1.86 -12.22
CA GLY A 36 8.37 2.65 -11.08
C GLY A 36 9.52 2.92 -10.12
N LEU A 37 9.46 4.07 -9.44
CA LEU A 37 10.38 4.42 -8.36
C LEU A 37 9.56 4.83 -7.13
N LEU A 38 9.78 4.16 -6.02
CA LEU A 38 9.19 4.50 -4.72
C LEU A 38 10.24 5.26 -3.90
N LEU A 39 10.07 6.57 -3.76
CA LEU A 39 10.97 7.46 -3.03
C LEU A 39 10.43 7.72 -1.63
N TYR A 40 11.18 7.33 -0.60
CA TYR A 40 10.90 7.69 0.79
C TYR A 40 11.72 8.91 1.19
N VAL A 41 11.02 9.91 1.70
CA VAL A 41 11.57 11.10 2.35
C VAL A 41 11.26 10.99 3.84
N THR A 42 12.24 10.58 4.64
CA THR A 42 12.12 10.47 6.10
C THR A 42 13.12 11.39 6.79
N PRO A 43 12.89 11.79 8.06
CA PRO A 43 13.89 12.52 8.83
C PRO A 43 15.25 11.80 8.91
N GLU A 44 15.25 10.46 8.91
CA GLU A 44 16.45 9.64 9.03
C GLU A 44 17.21 9.50 7.70
N ARG A 45 16.51 9.37 6.58
CA ARG A 45 17.11 9.23 5.25
C ARG A 45 16.18 9.52 4.08
N LEU A 46 16.80 9.84 2.94
CA LEU A 46 16.21 9.73 1.61
C LEU A 46 16.59 8.38 1.02
N VAL A 47 15.62 7.57 0.60
CA VAL A 47 15.90 6.25 0.01
C VAL A 47 14.91 5.90 -1.09
N GLU A 48 15.42 5.28 -2.14
CA GLU A 48 14.68 4.90 -3.34
C GLU A 48 14.56 3.39 -3.45
N PHE A 49 13.40 2.90 -3.89
CA PHE A 49 13.16 1.49 -4.19
C PHE A 49 12.59 1.35 -5.61
N PRO A 50 13.30 0.70 -6.54
CA PRO A 50 12.77 0.43 -7.87
C PRO A 50 11.65 -0.61 -7.81
N VAL A 51 10.58 -0.40 -8.57
CA VAL A 51 9.47 -1.35 -8.75
C VAL A 51 9.29 -1.56 -10.24
N THR A 52 9.53 -2.78 -10.72
CA THR A 52 9.54 -3.12 -12.16
C THR A 52 8.57 -4.25 -12.50
N ASP A 53 7.69 -4.59 -11.57
CA ASP A 53 6.71 -5.66 -11.70
C ASP A 53 5.31 -5.07 -11.56
N PRO A 54 4.66 -4.65 -12.66
CA PRO A 54 3.30 -4.15 -12.63
C PRO A 54 2.33 -5.15 -11.98
N ALA A 55 1.19 -4.68 -11.49
CA ALA A 55 0.12 -5.59 -11.08
C ALA A 55 -0.42 -6.35 -12.31
N SER A 56 -0.84 -7.60 -12.13
CA SER A 56 -1.57 -8.35 -13.14
C SER A 56 -3.05 -7.97 -13.16
N ASP A 57 -3.75 -8.30 -14.25
CA ASP A 57 -5.21 -8.16 -14.32
C ASP A 57 -5.91 -8.93 -13.19
N GLU A 58 -5.40 -10.11 -12.84
CA GLU A 58 -5.95 -10.94 -11.76
C GLU A 58 -5.78 -10.27 -10.40
N GLU A 59 -4.60 -9.71 -10.10
CA GLU A 59 -4.36 -8.95 -8.86
C GLU A 59 -5.29 -7.74 -8.74
N VAL A 60 -5.54 -7.04 -9.85
CA VAL A 60 -6.44 -5.88 -9.87
C VAL A 60 -7.90 -6.32 -9.72
N ILE A 61 -8.32 -7.39 -10.40
CA ILE A 61 -9.66 -7.96 -10.26
C ILE A 61 -9.91 -8.39 -8.81
N ASP A 62 -8.94 -9.06 -8.17
CA ASP A 62 -9.06 -9.50 -6.79
C ASP A 62 -9.10 -8.32 -5.81
N ALA A 63 -8.33 -7.27 -6.07
CA ALA A 63 -8.43 -6.02 -5.32
C ALA A 63 -9.84 -5.42 -5.43
N ILE A 64 -10.43 -5.36 -6.62
CA ILE A 64 -11.80 -4.88 -6.83
C ILE A 64 -12.81 -5.76 -6.11
N ARG A 65 -12.73 -7.09 -6.28
CA ARG A 65 -13.62 -8.05 -5.60
C ARG A 65 -13.60 -7.87 -4.09
N SER A 66 -12.42 -7.70 -3.49
CA SER A 66 -12.27 -7.50 -2.05
C SER A 66 -12.93 -6.21 -1.54
N ILE A 67 -12.94 -5.14 -2.36
CA ILE A 67 -13.62 -3.89 -2.02
C ILE A 67 -15.14 -4.07 -2.13
N VAL A 68 -15.63 -4.71 -3.20
CA VAL A 68 -17.05 -4.95 -3.44
C VAL A 68 -17.67 -5.88 -2.40
N SER A 69 -16.95 -6.94 -2.00
CA SER A 69 -17.39 -7.85 -0.94
C SER A 69 -17.21 -7.27 0.47
N GLY A 70 -16.35 -6.26 0.62
CA GLY A 70 -15.94 -5.72 1.91
C GLY A 70 -15.08 -6.69 2.73
N GLU A 71 -14.41 -7.65 2.09
CA GLU A 71 -13.56 -8.66 2.71
C GLU A 71 -12.24 -8.88 1.93
N PRO A 72 -11.08 -8.98 2.59
CA PRO A 72 -10.90 -8.90 4.05
C PRO A 72 -10.98 -7.45 4.55
N ALA A 73 -11.53 -7.27 5.75
CA ALA A 73 -11.51 -5.99 6.45
C ALA A 73 -11.07 -6.17 7.92
N PRO A 74 -9.95 -5.55 8.35
CA PRO A 74 -9.04 -4.72 7.57
C PRO A 74 -8.21 -5.54 6.57
N ARG A 75 -7.60 -4.89 5.57
CA ARG A 75 -6.64 -5.55 4.67
C ARG A 75 -5.33 -5.80 5.39
N TYR A 76 -4.90 -4.86 6.23
CA TYR A 76 -3.74 -4.97 7.09
C TYR A 76 -4.13 -4.79 8.56
N PRO A 77 -3.65 -5.64 9.49
CA PRO A 77 -4.03 -5.55 10.90
C PRO A 77 -3.76 -4.19 11.58
N TRP A 78 -2.76 -3.43 11.10
CA TRP A 78 -2.42 -2.11 11.66
C TRP A 78 -3.48 -1.03 11.36
N GLU A 79 -4.31 -1.21 10.32
CA GLU A 79 -5.30 -0.18 9.91
C GLU A 79 -6.28 0.16 11.04
N CYS A 80 -6.70 -0.84 11.82
CA CYS A 80 -7.64 -0.63 12.93
C CYS A 80 -7.08 0.24 14.06
N GLN A 81 -5.75 0.43 14.15
CA GLN A 81 -5.13 1.32 15.13
C GLN A 81 -5.32 2.80 14.77
N TYR A 82 -5.46 3.10 13.47
CA TYR A 82 -5.51 4.46 12.93
C TYR A 82 -6.89 4.82 12.35
N CYS A 83 -7.75 3.83 12.09
CA CYS A 83 -9.05 4.03 11.46
C CYS A 83 -10.01 4.83 12.36
N PRO A 84 -10.57 5.97 11.91
CA PRO A 84 -11.49 6.79 12.71
C PRO A 84 -12.83 6.08 12.97
N TYR A 85 -13.18 5.07 12.17
CA TYR A 85 -14.40 4.28 12.31
C TYR A 85 -14.25 3.06 13.22
N ALA A 86 -13.08 2.84 13.82
CA ALA A 86 -12.80 1.64 14.60
C ALA A 86 -13.80 1.41 15.76
N GLN A 87 -14.35 2.47 16.35
CA GLN A 87 -15.32 2.35 17.45
C GLN A 87 -16.71 1.89 17.00
N LEU A 88 -17.03 2.03 15.71
CA LEU A 88 -18.32 1.66 15.12
C LEU A 88 -18.22 0.39 14.26
N CYS A 89 -17.01 0.04 13.81
CA CYS A 89 -16.80 -1.05 12.87
C CYS A 89 -16.86 -2.43 13.56
N PRO A 90 -17.77 -3.33 13.16
CA PRO A 90 -17.86 -4.67 13.74
C PRO A 90 -16.67 -5.57 13.37
N LYS A 91 -15.91 -5.22 12.33
CA LYS A 91 -14.72 -5.96 11.86
C LYS A 91 -13.40 -5.44 12.45
N ARG A 92 -13.45 -4.59 13.47
CA ARG A 92 -12.24 -4.07 14.12
C ARG A 92 -11.40 -5.21 14.69
N VAL A 93 -10.15 -5.29 14.26
CA VAL A 93 -9.14 -6.17 14.86
C VAL A 93 -8.39 -5.41 15.96
N ARG A 94 -8.17 -6.05 17.11
CA ARG A 94 -7.30 -5.51 18.16
C ARG A 94 -5.85 -5.86 17.84
N ALA A 95 -4.95 -4.89 17.99
CA ALA A 95 -3.53 -5.17 18.00
C ALA A 95 -3.22 -6.19 19.10
N ARG A 96 -2.48 -7.26 18.78
CA ARG A 96 -1.96 -8.15 19.84
C ARG A 96 -1.00 -7.32 20.70
N ALA A 97 -1.16 -7.45 22.02
CA ALA A 97 -0.28 -6.85 23.02
C ALA A 97 1.13 -7.45 22.92
#